data_AF-A0A178I4H0-F1
#
_entry.id   AF-A0A178I4H0-F1
#
_cell.length_a   1.000
_cell.length_b   1.000
_cell.length_c   1.000
_cell.angle_alpha   90.00
_cell.angle_beta   90.00
_cell.angle_gamma   90.00
#
_symmetry.space_group_name_H-M   'P 1'
#
loop_
_entity.id
_entity.type
_entity.pdbx_description
1 polymer ?
#
loop_
_entity_poly.entity_id
_entity_poly.type
_entity_poly.pdbx_seq_one_letter_code
_entity_poly.pdbx_strand_id
1 'polypeptide(L)' 'MSNGAVLFEFVQIGQQMRVAAIDEATGIEVVVITPLNAAREHMQRLAMAKLQRRLASEAAPAPPTNGKFA' A
#
# COMPACT_ATOMS: atom_id res chain seq x y z
N MET A 1 -12.47 4.48 19.67
CA MET A 1 -11.62 3.40 19.15
C MET A 1 -11.73 3.47 17.63
N SER A 2 -10.73 4.03 16.95
CA SER A 2 -10.75 4.20 15.49
C SER A 2 -10.71 2.81 14.84
N ASN A 3 -11.81 2.47 14.18
CA ASN A 3 -12.08 1.16 13.62
C ASN A 3 -11.32 1.00 12.29
N GLY A 4 -10.01 0.77 12.33
CA GLY A 4 -9.17 0.34 11.20
C GLY A 4 -9.48 0.99 9.85
N ALA A 5 -9.70 2.31 9.82
CA ALA A 5 -10.05 2.98 8.58
C ALA A 5 -8.80 3.12 7.71
N VAL A 6 -8.95 2.87 6.42
CA VAL A 6 -7.89 3.10 5.44
C VAL A 6 -8.19 4.39 4.70
N LEU A 7 -7.28 5.35 4.80
CA LEU A 7 -7.33 6.61 4.08
C LEU A 7 -6.65 6.43 2.71
N PHE A 8 -7.27 6.98 1.66
CA PHE A 8 -6.72 6.95 0.31
C PHE A 8 -6.46 8.36 -0.22
N GLU A 9 -5.24 8.62 -0.68
CA GLU A 9 -4.87 9.84 -1.39
C GLU A 9 -4.68 9.52 -2.88
N PHE A 10 -5.18 10.38 -3.77
CA PHE A 10 -5.02 10.26 -5.22
C PHE A 10 -4.35 11.53 -5.74
N VAL A 11 -3.17 11.38 -6.33
CA VAL A 11 -2.41 12.48 -6.92
C VAL A 11 -2.07 12.14 -8.36
N GLN A 12 -2.58 12.92 -9.31
CA GLN A 12 -2.20 12.78 -10.70
C GLN A 12 -0.78 13.31 -10.91
N ILE A 13 0.06 12.51 -11.56
CA ILE A 13 1.43 12.86 -11.95
C ILE A 13 1.57 12.57 -13.44
N GLY A 14 1.39 13.60 -14.27
CA GLY A 14 1.34 13.46 -15.73
C GLY A 14 0.25 12.48 -16.17
N GLN A 15 0.66 11.39 -16.85
CA GLN A 15 -0.23 10.33 -17.34
C GLN A 15 -0.42 9.16 -16.35
N GLN A 16 0.03 9.33 -15.11
CA GLN A 16 -0.08 8.33 -14.06
C GLN A 16 -0.88 8.89 -12.88
N MET A 17 -1.45 7.97 -12.09
CA MET A 17 -2.09 8.25 -10.82
C MET A 17 -1.26 7.60 -9.70
N ARG A 18 -0.73 8.43 -8.81
CA ARG A 18 -0.15 8.00 -7.53
C ARG A 18 -1.29 7.83 -6.54
N VAL A 19 -1.38 6.64 -5.94
CA VAL A 19 -2.37 6.34 -4.92
C VAL A 19 -1.67 5.93 -3.64
N ALA A 20 -1.86 6.69 -2.56
CA ALA A 20 -1.43 6.31 -1.22
C ALA A 20 -2.58 5.64 -0.48
N ALA A 21 -2.31 4.54 0.22
CA ALA A 21 -3.22 3.91 1.16
C ALA A 21 -2.56 3.90 2.54
N ILE A 22 -3.22 4.48 3.52
CA ILE A 22 -2.70 4.69 4.88
C ILE A 22 -3.65 4.01 5.86
N ASP A 23 -3.11 3.10 6.68
CA ASP A 23 -3.84 2.55 7.81
C ASP A 23 -3.84 3.56 8.97
N GLU A 24 -5.02 4.02 9.39
CA GLU A 24 -5.16 5.06 10.43
C GLU A 24 -4.58 4.61 11.78
N ALA A 25 -4.67 3.31 12.11
CA ALA A 25 -4.28 2.80 13.43
C ALA A 25 -2.77 2.67 13.58
N THR A 26 -2.07 2.19 12.55
CA THR A 26 -0.62 1.96 12.57
C THR A 26 0.19 3.09 11.95
N GLY A 27 -0.46 3.96 11.14
CA GLY A 27 0.21 4.97 10.34
C GLY A 27 1.01 4.40 9.15
N ILE A 28 0.88 3.10 8.87
CA ILE A 28 1.61 2.46 7.77
C ILE A 28 1.00 2.93 6.44
N GLU A 29 1.86 3.50 5.60
CA GLU A 29 1.52 3.95 4.25
C GLU A 29 2.12 3.02 3.20
N VAL A 30 1.33 2.76 2.15
CA VAL A 30 1.84 2.19 0.90
C VAL A 30 1.41 3.05 -0.27
N VAL A 31 2.36 3.31 -1.17
CA VAL A 31 2.13 4.05 -2.40
C VAL A 31 2.15 3.10 -3.60
N VAL A 32 1.17 3.25 -4.50
CA VAL A 32 1.14 2.57 -5.79
C VAL A 32 1.04 3.57 -6.93
N ILE A 33 1.65 3.22 -8.06
CA ILE A 33 1.56 3.99 -9.30
C ILE A 33 0.68 3.20 -10.26
N THR A 34 -0.31 3.87 -10.84
CA THR A 34 -1.30 3.28 -11.74
C THR A 34 -1.51 4.17 -12.96
N PRO A 35 -2.05 3.64 -14.07
CA PRO A 35 -2.46 4.46 -15.20
C PRO A 35 -3.54 5.47 -14.80
N LEU A 36 -3.50 6.69 -15.35
CA LEU A 36 -4.50 7.73 -15.06
C LEU A 36 -5.93 7.29 -15.42
N ASN A 37 -6.09 6.44 -16.44
CA ASN A 37 -7.38 5.95 -16.91
C ASN A 37 -7.87 4.67 -16.21
N ALA A 38 -7.16 4.18 -15.20
CA ALA A 38 -7.62 3.04 -14.42
C ALA A 38 -8.88 3.39 -13.62
N ALA A 39 -9.79 2.43 -13.45
CA ALA A 39 -10.97 2.64 -12.61
C ALA A 39 -10.57 2.87 -11.14
N ARG A 40 -11.20 3.84 -10.48
CA ARG A 40 -10.88 4.22 -9.09
C ARG A 40 -10.93 3.04 -8.11
N GLU A 41 -11.97 2.21 -8.22
CA GLU A 41 -12.12 1.00 -7.40
C GLU A 41 -10.95 0.04 -7.59
N HIS A 42 -10.47 -0.13 -8.82
CA HIS A 42 -9.33 -1.00 -9.10
C HIS A 42 -8.04 -0.47 -8.47
N MET A 43 -7.82 0.85 -8.52
CA MET A 43 -6.69 1.50 -7.88
C MET A 43 -6.73 1.34 -6.35
N GLN A 44 -7.91 1.53 -5.74
CA GLN A 44 -8.12 1.30 -4.30
C GLN A 44 -7.83 -0.14 -3.92
N ARG A 45 -8.38 -1.12 -4.67
CA ARG A 45 -8.16 -2.54 -4.42
C ARG A 45 -6.69 -2.92 -4.49
N LEU A 46 -5.96 -2.40 -5.48
CA LEU A 46 -4.52 -2.63 -5.60
C LEU A 46 -3.75 -2.04 -4.41
N ALA A 47 -4.02 -0.79 -4.05
CA ALA A 47 -3.35 -0.12 -2.94
C ALA A 47 -3.66 -0.81 -1.59
N MET A 48 -4.92 -1.18 -1.37
CA MET A 48 -5.39 -1.92 -0.20
C MET A 48 -4.70 -3.28 -0.07
N ALA A 49 -4.64 -4.05 -1.16
CA ALA A 49 -3.96 -5.35 -1.15
C ALA A 49 -2.47 -5.25 -0.81
N LYS A 50 -1.79 -4.18 -1.27
CA LYS A 50 -0.39 -3.95 -0.89
C LYS A 50 -0.24 -3.50 0.56
N LEU A 51 -1.14 -2.66 1.05
CA LEU A 51 -1.18 -2.24 2.46
C LEU A 51 -1.36 -3.46 3.37
N GLN A 52 -2.34 -4.32 3.10
CA GLN A 52 -2.55 -5.57 3.85
C GLN A 52 -1.31 -6.45 3.86
N ARG A 53 -0.63 -6.61 2.71
CA ARG A 53 0.61 -7.38 2.64
C ARG A 53 1.72 -6.77 3.49
N ARG A 54 1.83 -5.43 3.52
CA ARG A 54 2.81 -4.72 4.34
C ARG A 54 2.51 -4.90 5.83
N LEU A 55 1.26 -4.72 6.25
CA LEU A 55 0.80 -4.95 7.62
C LEU A 55 1.08 -6.39 8.09
N ALA A 56 0.80 -7.37 7.23
CA ALA A 56 1.09 -8.77 7.53
C ALA A 56 2.60 -9.06 7.64
N SER A 57 3.44 -8.33 6.91
CA SER A 57 4.91 -8.49 6.97
C SER A 57 5.50 -7.89 8.25
N GLU A 58 4.94 -6.78 8.77
CA GLU A 58 5.33 -6.21 10.06
C GLU A 58 4.84 -7.06 11.24
N ALA A 59 3.70 -7.74 11.09
CA ALA A 59 3.18 -8.66 12.10
C ALA A 59 3.96 -10.00 12.17
N ALA A 60 4.70 -10.36 11.13
CA ALA A 60 5.48 -11.59 11.09
C ALA A 60 6.95 -11.33 11.49
N PRO A 61 7.55 -12.11 12.41
CA PRO A 61 8.98 -12.01 12.69
C PRO A 61 9.77 -12.33 11.42
N ALA A 62 10.78 -11.50 11.11
CA ALA A 62 11.55 -11.58 9.87
C ALA A 62 12.12 -13.01 9.65
N PRO A 63 11.92 -13.62 8.47
CA PRO A 63 12.62 -14.85 8.13
C PRO A 63 14.13 -14.58 8.05
N PRO A 64 14.99 -15.52 8.49
CA PRO A 64 16.44 -15.33 8.44
C PRO A 64 16.87 -15.09 6.99
N THR A 65 17.50 -13.94 6.76
CA THR A 65 18.14 -13.62 5.48
C THR A 65 19.35 -14.54 5.32
N ASN A 66 19.18 -15.64 4.59
CA ASN A 66 20.32 -16.39 4.06
C ASN A 66 20.91 -15.60 2.89
N GLY A 67 21.85 -14.72 3.22
CA GLY A 67 22.68 -14.04 2.23
C GLY A 67 23.56 -15.06 1.51
N LYS A 68 23.30 -15.28 0.22
CA LYS A 68 24.21 -16.01 -0.66
C LYS A 68 24.33 -15.27 -1.99
N PHE A 69 25.12 -14.20 -1.95
CA PHE A 69 25.78 -13.63 -3.12
C PHE A 69 27.27 -13.50 -2.76
N ALA A 70 27.98 -14.61 -2.96
CA ALA A 70 29.43 -14.71 -2.97
C ALA A 70 29.82 -15.50 -4.23
#